data_AF-A0A2P6VI52-F1
#
_entry.id   AF-A0A2P6VI52-F1
#
_cell.length_a   1.000
_cell.length_b   1.000
_cell.length_c   1.000
_cell.angle_alpha   90.00
_cell.angle_beta   90.00
_cell.angle_gamma   90.00
#
_symmetry.space_group_name_H-M   'P 1'
#
loop_
_entity.id
_entity.type
_entity.pdbx_description
1 polymer ?
#
loop_
_entity_poly.entity_id
_entity_poly.type
_entity_poly.pdbx_seq_one_letter_code
_entity_poly.pdbx_strand_id
1 'polypeptide(L)'
;MAEESAAIAARLLSAPAFHSAPHAIIYVHCAKLREVDTTTVLAEAMLEQKKLYVPRVQDKDANMHFLHLDSLEALQEVPPFGIREPRPTYSDGSERQDVLVSDEPLELVVMPGLAFDRQGRRLGRGGGYYDKFIAAARARAEARGEAPPLLVALAFRAQMVGEVPVEPHDARVDAIVTADEVIACSPGAADALHNYDGLTYVGHMMAGAVAGIGEHVAMFPVDTVKTRMQALAHPGQQLHTSVGTALRNILRREGVAGLYRGVAAMALGAGPSHALYFASYEAAKQLYGGNAEGHQPLATAAAGATATIVNDGCMTPWDVIKQRMQVRHSPYRSVLHCASETWRKEGLSAFYKSYWTTLVMNVPYTALHFAVYESAKKWLVGSSPAAAEAEAAGAGGSGGEPQQRLSSGAGPLLTAAAAQAGSAGGLAAAVVVEDEEEEEGLQVQLVAGGVAGGLAAAATTPLDVVKTRLQLEGLGSATRYNTSSVLPVLRRIMAEEGAGALWRGWQPRVLFHAPSAAICWGIYETSKKLLAP
;
A
#
# COMPACT_ATOMS: atom_id res chain seq x y z
N MET A 1 -31.33 -10.06 11.26
CA MET A 1 -31.23 -9.27 12.52
C MET A 1 -30.28 -9.91 13.53
N ALA A 2 -30.58 -11.01 14.24
CA ALA A 2 -29.64 -11.55 15.24
C ALA A 2 -28.29 -12.03 14.66
N GLU A 3 -28.32 -12.84 13.60
CA GLU A 3 -27.12 -13.30 12.88
C GLU A 3 -26.35 -12.12 12.24
N GLU A 4 -27.10 -11.19 11.64
CA GLU A 4 -26.56 -9.96 11.07
C GLU A 4 -25.91 -9.06 12.14
N SER A 5 -26.48 -8.97 13.34
CA SER A 5 -25.88 -8.25 14.47
C SER A 5 -24.58 -8.90 14.94
N ALA A 6 -24.53 -10.24 14.98
CA ALA A 6 -23.29 -10.95 15.32
C ALA A 6 -22.19 -10.68 14.28
N ALA A 7 -22.53 -10.66 13.00
CA ALA A 7 -21.58 -10.34 11.92
C ALA A 7 -21.08 -8.89 11.98
N ILE A 8 -21.97 -7.93 12.28
CA ILE A 8 -21.62 -6.51 12.47
C ILE A 8 -20.70 -6.35 13.68
N ALA A 9 -21.05 -6.98 14.81
CA ALA A 9 -20.26 -6.95 16.03
C ALA A 9 -18.87 -7.55 15.81
N ALA A 10 -18.78 -8.70 15.13
CA ALA A 10 -17.49 -9.34 14.80
C ALA A 10 -16.59 -8.43 13.96
N ARG A 11 -17.15 -7.72 12.96
CA ARG A 11 -16.37 -6.75 12.17
C ARG A 11 -15.84 -5.60 13.03
N LEU A 12 -16.70 -4.98 13.86
CA LEU A 12 -16.25 -3.91 14.75
C LEU A 12 -15.16 -4.41 15.71
N LEU A 13 -15.35 -5.59 16.31
CA LEU A 13 -14.40 -6.18 17.25
C LEU A 13 -13.07 -6.53 16.59
N SER A 14 -13.05 -6.81 15.29
CA SER A 14 -11.81 -7.04 14.55
C SER A 14 -11.08 -5.73 14.23
N ALA A 15 -11.75 -4.59 14.24
CA ALA A 15 -11.22 -3.34 13.70
C ALA A 15 -10.08 -2.75 14.56
N PRO A 16 -9.00 -2.23 13.95
CA PRO A 16 -7.87 -1.66 14.69
C PRO A 16 -8.28 -0.53 15.64
N ALA A 17 -9.19 0.35 15.20
CA ALA A 17 -9.71 1.44 16.02
C ALA A 17 -10.37 0.97 17.32
N PHE A 18 -10.99 -0.21 17.32
CA PHE A 18 -11.59 -0.76 18.54
C PHE A 18 -10.51 -1.13 19.55
N HIS A 19 -9.49 -1.86 19.12
CA HIS A 19 -8.39 -2.28 20.00
C HIS A 19 -7.51 -1.10 20.47
N SER A 20 -7.27 -0.10 19.61
CA SER A 20 -6.43 1.05 19.94
C SER A 20 -7.12 2.09 20.83
N ALA A 21 -8.44 2.02 21.00
CA ALA A 21 -9.20 2.96 21.83
C ALA A 21 -9.25 2.50 23.30
N PRO A 22 -8.55 3.16 24.24
CA PRO A 22 -8.68 2.89 25.67
C PRO A 22 -10.00 3.39 26.25
N HIS A 23 -10.58 4.48 25.73
CA HIS A 23 -11.86 5.04 26.16
C HIS A 23 -12.87 4.99 25.02
N ALA A 24 -14.01 4.34 25.27
CA ALA A 24 -15.02 4.16 24.24
C ALA A 24 -16.43 4.38 24.78
N ILE A 25 -17.26 5.02 23.95
CA ILE A 25 -18.71 5.06 24.13
C ILE A 25 -19.33 3.96 23.30
N ILE A 26 -20.17 3.13 23.93
CA ILE A 26 -20.93 2.11 23.24
C ILE A 26 -22.38 2.21 23.70
N TYR A 27 -23.31 2.32 22.76
CA TYR A 27 -24.73 2.34 23.10
C TYR A 27 -25.19 0.96 23.59
N VAL A 28 -26.19 0.95 24.47
CA VAL A 28 -26.77 -0.29 24.99
C VAL A 28 -27.96 -0.69 24.14
N HIS A 29 -27.89 -1.87 23.54
CA HIS A 29 -28.93 -2.41 22.68
C HIS A 29 -30.31 -2.45 23.37
N CYS A 30 -31.35 -2.06 22.64
CA CYS A 30 -32.75 -2.26 23.01
C CYS A 30 -33.52 -2.93 21.86
N ALA A 31 -34.03 -4.14 22.09
CA ALA A 31 -34.77 -4.91 21.09
C ALA A 31 -35.98 -4.17 20.50
N LYS A 32 -36.63 -3.31 21.29
CA LYS A 32 -37.78 -2.50 20.85
C LYS A 32 -37.38 -1.41 19.85
N LEU A 33 -36.13 -0.97 19.86
CA LEU A 33 -35.63 0.10 19.00
C LEU A 33 -35.13 -0.40 17.64
N ARG A 34 -35.05 -1.72 17.44
CA ARG A 34 -34.54 -2.39 16.21
C ARG A 34 -33.12 -1.94 15.85
N GLU A 35 -32.27 -1.80 16.85
CA GLU A 35 -30.85 -1.45 16.71
C GLU A 35 -29.99 -2.73 16.73
N VAL A 36 -28.74 -2.62 16.30
CA VAL A 36 -27.78 -3.74 16.33
C VAL A 36 -27.54 -4.16 17.79
N ASP A 37 -27.38 -5.45 18.03
CA ASP A 37 -27.05 -5.97 19.36
C ASP A 37 -25.56 -5.73 19.68
N THR A 38 -25.30 -4.87 20.67
CA THR A 38 -23.96 -4.50 21.15
C THR A 38 -23.52 -5.27 22.39
N THR A 39 -24.29 -6.25 22.85
CA THR A 39 -24.00 -6.99 24.11
C THR A 39 -22.63 -7.68 24.07
N THR A 40 -22.29 -8.29 22.94
CA THR A 40 -20.97 -8.92 22.71
C THR A 40 -19.85 -7.89 22.66
N VAL A 41 -20.09 -6.74 22.02
CA VAL A 41 -19.11 -5.65 21.92
C VAL A 41 -18.80 -5.06 23.30
N LEU A 42 -19.82 -4.84 24.12
CA LEU A 42 -19.68 -4.38 25.51
C LEU A 42 -18.88 -5.38 26.35
N ALA A 43 -19.19 -6.68 26.24
CA ALA A 43 -18.49 -7.73 26.98
C ALA A 43 -17.00 -7.80 26.60
N GLU A 44 -16.68 -7.75 25.31
CA GLU A 44 -15.28 -7.81 24.84
C GLU A 44 -14.49 -6.56 25.24
N ALA A 45 -15.09 -5.37 25.14
CA ALA A 45 -14.42 -4.15 25.59
C ALA A 45 -14.11 -4.17 27.09
N MET A 46 -14.96 -4.79 27.91
CA MET A 46 -14.68 -5.02 29.33
C MET A 46 -13.56 -6.04 29.55
N LEU A 47 -13.48 -7.09 28.74
CA LEU A 47 -12.38 -8.07 28.78
C LEU A 47 -11.04 -7.42 28.43
N GLU A 48 -11.03 -6.49 27.47
CA GLU A 48 -9.87 -5.66 27.11
C GLU A 48 -9.55 -4.55 28.13
N GLN A 49 -10.29 -4.49 29.26
CA GLN A 49 -10.11 -3.47 30.30
C GLN A 49 -10.23 -2.03 29.79
N LYS A 50 -11.02 -1.79 28.75
CA LYS A 50 -11.33 -0.45 28.26
C LYS A 50 -12.21 0.29 29.24
N LYS A 51 -12.04 1.60 29.32
CA LYS A 51 -12.92 2.46 30.11
C LYS A 51 -14.17 2.78 29.29
N LEU A 52 -15.23 2.03 29.54
CA LEU A 52 -16.47 2.10 28.80
C LEU A 52 -17.43 3.13 29.37
N TYR A 53 -18.06 3.90 28.48
CA TYR A 53 -19.12 4.83 28.83
C TYR A 53 -20.39 4.47 28.06
N VAL A 54 -21.53 4.50 28.75
CA VAL A 54 -22.84 4.16 28.17
C VAL A 54 -23.83 5.31 28.37
N PRO A 55 -24.77 5.51 27.42
CA PRO A 55 -25.70 6.64 27.47
C PRO A 55 -26.70 6.51 28.62
N ARG A 56 -27.04 7.65 29.22
CA ARG A 56 -28.13 7.83 30.18
C ARG A 56 -28.84 9.16 29.92
N VAL A 57 -30.14 9.11 29.67
CA VAL A 57 -30.93 10.32 29.39
C VAL A 57 -31.13 11.10 30.70
N GLN A 58 -30.83 12.41 30.67
CA GLN A 58 -31.02 13.29 31.83
C GLN A 58 -32.42 13.89 31.83
N ASP A 59 -32.85 14.46 30.70
CA ASP A 59 -34.12 15.19 30.58
C ASP A 59 -34.70 15.17 29.15
N LYS A 60 -35.81 15.90 28.98
CA LYS A 60 -36.53 16.04 27.70
C LYS A 60 -35.94 17.13 26.79
N ASP A 61 -34.95 17.89 27.26
CA ASP A 61 -34.31 19.01 26.54
C ASP A 61 -33.03 18.54 25.81
N ALA A 62 -33.04 17.28 25.39
CA ALA A 62 -31.95 16.61 24.69
C ALA A 62 -30.65 16.45 25.51
N ASN A 63 -30.67 16.58 26.85
CA ASN A 63 -29.48 16.36 27.67
C ASN A 63 -29.27 14.87 27.95
N MET A 64 -28.07 14.38 27.64
CA MET A 64 -27.66 13.00 27.84
C MET A 64 -26.26 12.96 28.45
N HIS A 65 -26.12 12.11 29.46
CA HIS A 65 -24.86 11.81 30.11
C HIS A 65 -24.29 10.50 29.56
N PHE A 66 -22.98 10.38 29.55
CA PHE A 66 -22.29 9.14 29.23
C PHE A 66 -21.48 8.73 30.44
N LEU A 67 -22.04 7.77 31.18
CA LEU A 67 -21.51 7.38 32.49
C LEU A 67 -20.64 6.13 32.34
N HIS A 68 -19.54 6.12 33.10
CA HIS A 68 -18.63 4.99 33.15
C HIS A 68 -19.36 3.71 33.60
N LEU A 69 -19.10 2.59 32.91
CA LEU A 69 -19.68 1.28 33.20
C LEU A 69 -18.60 0.32 33.71
N ASP A 70 -18.71 -0.04 34.99
CA ASP A 70 -17.82 -0.97 35.70
C ASP A 70 -18.28 -2.44 35.59
N SER A 71 -19.58 -2.68 35.40
CA SER A 71 -20.16 -4.02 35.25
C SER A 71 -21.45 -3.99 34.42
N LEU A 72 -21.68 -5.01 33.60
CA LEU A 72 -22.96 -5.22 32.90
C LEU A 72 -24.16 -5.39 33.85
N GLU A 73 -23.91 -5.78 35.10
CA GLU A 73 -24.94 -5.87 36.15
C GLU A 73 -25.40 -4.49 36.64
N ALA A 74 -24.63 -3.43 36.35
CA ALA A 74 -25.01 -2.07 36.71
C ALA A 74 -26.06 -1.44 35.80
N LEU A 75 -26.43 -2.12 34.70
CA LEU A 75 -27.44 -1.69 33.75
C LEU A 75 -28.85 -2.10 34.22
N GLN A 76 -29.72 -1.10 34.42
CA GLN A 76 -31.12 -1.27 34.81
C GLN A 76 -32.06 -0.85 33.66
N GLU A 77 -33.20 -1.54 33.50
CA GLU A 77 -34.21 -1.12 32.53
C GLU A 77 -34.98 0.11 33.02
N VAL A 78 -35.08 1.11 32.15
CA VAL A 78 -35.78 2.37 32.44
C VAL A 78 -37.02 2.50 31.55
N PRO A 79 -38.24 2.69 32.12
CA PRO A 79 -39.46 2.97 31.36
C PRO A 79 -39.39 4.34 30.64
N PRO A 80 -40.11 4.56 29.51
CA PRO A 80 -41.12 3.68 28.90
C PRO A 80 -40.56 2.75 27.81
N PHE A 81 -39.37 3.02 27.28
CA PHE A 81 -38.80 2.28 26.14
C PHE A 81 -38.09 0.98 26.55
N GLY A 82 -37.80 0.77 27.83
CA GLY A 82 -37.05 -0.40 28.29
C GLY A 82 -35.60 -0.35 27.82
N ILE A 83 -35.04 0.85 27.71
CA ILE A 83 -33.62 1.05 27.45
C ILE A 83 -32.88 0.73 28.74
N ARG A 84 -31.79 -0.02 28.64
CA ARG A 84 -30.95 -0.35 29.78
C ARG A 84 -29.95 0.78 30.01
N GLU A 85 -30.10 1.50 31.10
CA GLU A 85 -29.24 2.62 31.48
C GLU A 85 -28.38 2.24 32.70
N PRO A 86 -27.17 2.80 32.84
CA PRO A 86 -26.34 2.59 34.02
C PRO A 86 -27.00 3.23 35.24
N ARG A 87 -26.95 2.58 36.41
CA ARG A 87 -27.34 3.20 37.70
C ARG A 87 -26.54 4.50 37.93
N PRO A 88 -27.12 5.55 38.55
CA PRO A 88 -26.42 6.83 38.74
C PRO A 88 -25.15 6.73 39.59
N THR A 89 -25.12 5.78 40.51
CA THR A 89 -24.03 5.56 41.47
C THR A 89 -23.36 4.20 41.27
N TYR A 90 -22.12 4.11 41.72
CA TYR A 90 -21.41 2.84 41.89
C TYR A 90 -21.97 2.05 43.08
N SER A 91 -21.53 0.81 43.24
CA SER A 91 -21.94 -0.05 44.37
C SER A 91 -21.53 0.50 45.74
N ASP A 92 -20.51 1.36 45.79
CA ASP A 92 -20.04 2.05 47.00
C ASP A 92 -20.81 3.34 47.32
N GLY A 93 -21.77 3.74 46.47
CA GLY A 93 -22.58 4.94 46.63
C GLY A 93 -21.99 6.22 46.04
N SER A 94 -20.78 6.18 45.48
CA SER A 94 -20.18 7.32 44.78
C SER A 94 -20.84 7.57 43.41
N GLU A 95 -20.83 8.82 42.94
CA GLU A 95 -21.40 9.18 41.63
C GLU A 95 -20.54 8.65 40.48
N ARG A 96 -21.21 8.18 39.40
CA ARG A 96 -20.48 7.73 38.21
C ARG A 96 -19.83 8.88 37.48
N GLN A 97 -18.64 8.61 36.96
CA GLN A 97 -17.90 9.59 36.17
C GLN A 97 -18.56 9.78 34.80
N ASP A 98 -18.82 11.03 34.43
CA ASP A 98 -19.26 11.40 33.08
C ASP A 98 -18.04 11.65 32.18
N VAL A 99 -18.11 11.16 30.95
CA VAL A 99 -17.05 11.33 29.93
C VAL A 99 -16.68 12.80 29.68
N LEU A 100 -17.64 13.72 29.70
CA LEU A 100 -17.41 15.15 29.48
C LEU A 100 -16.77 15.84 30.67
N VAL A 101 -16.78 15.21 31.85
CA VAL A 101 -16.15 15.71 33.08
C VAL A 101 -14.83 14.99 33.37
N SER A 102 -14.59 13.80 32.81
CA SER A 102 -13.32 13.06 32.96
C SER A 102 -12.12 13.90 32.49
N ASP A 103 -10.90 13.58 32.93
CA ASP A 103 -9.70 14.22 32.40
C ASP A 103 -9.08 13.46 31.21
N GLU A 104 -9.62 12.29 30.88
CA GLU A 104 -9.11 11.43 29.82
C GLU A 104 -9.68 11.80 28.44
N PRO A 105 -8.91 11.54 27.35
CA PRO A 105 -9.41 11.66 25.99
C PRO A 105 -10.48 10.61 25.68
N LEU A 106 -11.28 10.87 24.65
CA LEU A 106 -12.29 9.95 24.13
C LEU A 106 -11.95 9.61 22.68
N GLU A 107 -11.62 8.34 22.40
CA GLU A 107 -11.14 7.95 21.07
C GLU A 107 -12.24 7.38 20.18
N LEU A 108 -13.20 6.64 20.74
CA LEU A 108 -14.21 5.90 19.96
C LEU A 108 -15.64 6.14 20.46
N VAL A 109 -16.56 6.42 19.52
CA VAL A 109 -18.00 6.54 19.81
C VAL A 109 -18.79 5.65 18.86
N VAL A 110 -19.35 4.57 19.41
CA VAL A 110 -20.25 3.66 18.70
C VAL A 110 -21.70 4.09 18.93
N MET A 111 -22.41 4.43 17.86
CA MET A 111 -23.75 5.01 17.93
C MET A 111 -24.81 4.26 17.12
N PRO A 112 -26.08 4.26 17.59
CA PRO A 112 -27.20 3.71 16.85
C PRO A 112 -27.80 4.76 15.90
N GLY A 113 -28.68 4.30 15.01
CA GLY A 113 -29.47 5.15 14.13
C GLY A 113 -30.63 4.38 13.51
N LEU A 114 -31.61 5.11 12.97
CA LEU A 114 -32.73 4.54 12.23
C LEU A 114 -32.39 4.28 10.78
N ALA A 115 -31.67 5.21 10.16
CA ALA A 115 -31.23 5.14 8.77
C ALA A 115 -29.89 5.84 8.59
N PHE A 116 -29.12 5.38 7.62
CA PHE A 116 -27.83 5.93 7.25
C PHE A 116 -27.70 5.98 5.72
N ASP A 117 -26.89 6.89 5.22
CA ASP A 117 -26.44 6.86 3.84
C ASP A 117 -24.93 6.73 3.72
N ARG A 118 -24.46 6.51 2.48
CA ARG A 118 -23.05 6.28 2.20
C ARG A 118 -22.17 7.52 2.37
N GLN A 119 -22.76 8.70 2.64
CA GLN A 119 -22.03 9.94 2.93
C GLN A 119 -21.91 10.22 4.44
N GLY A 120 -22.25 9.24 5.28
CA GLY A 120 -22.16 9.35 6.73
C GLY A 120 -23.27 10.19 7.36
N ARG A 121 -24.36 10.48 6.64
CA ARG A 121 -25.53 11.15 7.24
C ARG A 121 -26.35 10.11 8.01
N ARG A 122 -26.86 10.50 9.18
CA ARG A 122 -27.57 9.63 10.12
C ARG A 122 -28.94 10.20 10.44
N LEU A 123 -29.97 9.36 10.38
CA LEU A 123 -31.30 9.67 10.88
C LEU A 123 -31.48 9.12 12.29
N GLY A 124 -31.61 10.01 13.26
CA GLY A 124 -31.99 9.67 14.64
C GLY A 124 -33.51 9.59 14.83
N ARG A 125 -33.95 9.46 16.08
CA ARG A 125 -35.38 9.50 16.47
C ARG A 125 -35.92 10.94 16.70
N GLY A 126 -35.21 11.96 16.19
CA GLY A 126 -35.64 13.36 16.22
C GLY A 126 -35.42 14.12 17.54
N GLY A 127 -34.68 13.55 18.50
CA GLY A 127 -34.43 14.18 19.80
C GLY A 127 -33.09 14.92 19.94
N GLY A 128 -32.19 14.86 18.95
CA GLY A 128 -30.90 15.58 18.95
C GLY A 128 -29.91 15.21 20.06
N TYR A 129 -30.19 14.18 20.88
CA TYR A 129 -29.38 13.80 22.05
C TYR A 129 -27.91 13.51 21.69
N TYR A 130 -27.69 12.68 20.67
CA TYR A 130 -26.33 12.36 20.22
C TYR A 130 -25.66 13.56 19.55
N ASP A 131 -26.38 14.37 18.77
CA ASP A 131 -25.82 15.52 18.06
C ASP A 131 -25.34 16.60 19.04
N LYS A 132 -26.14 16.88 20.08
CA LYS A 132 -25.76 17.78 21.18
C LYS A 132 -24.53 17.28 21.92
N PHE A 133 -24.46 15.98 22.21
CA PHE A 133 -23.30 15.37 22.85
C PHE A 133 -22.05 15.45 21.96
N ILE A 134 -22.14 15.09 20.68
CA ILE A 134 -21.01 15.09 19.74
C ILE A 134 -20.44 16.50 19.61
N ALA A 135 -21.29 17.52 19.52
CA ALA A 135 -20.86 18.91 19.52
C ALA A 135 -20.07 19.28 20.79
N ALA A 136 -20.55 18.88 21.97
CA ALA A 136 -19.86 19.11 23.24
C ALA A 136 -18.52 18.34 23.34
N ALA A 137 -18.49 17.07 22.91
CA ALA A 137 -17.31 16.23 22.92
C ALA A 137 -16.20 16.78 22.00
N ARG A 138 -16.57 17.25 20.79
CA ARG A 138 -15.62 17.88 19.86
C ARG A 138 -15.10 19.22 20.39
N ALA A 139 -15.96 20.07 20.94
CA ALA A 139 -15.55 21.35 21.52
C ALA A 139 -14.59 21.16 22.72
N ARG A 140 -14.83 20.12 23.53
CA ARG A 140 -13.93 19.72 24.62
C ARG A 140 -12.57 19.27 24.08
N ALA A 141 -12.55 18.38 23.09
CA ALA A 141 -11.31 17.89 22.50
C ALA A 141 -10.48 19.05 21.92
N GLU A 142 -11.14 19.96 21.20
CA GLU A 142 -10.51 21.17 20.65
C GLU A 142 -9.93 22.08 21.75
N ALA A 143 -10.68 22.33 22.82
CA ALA A 143 -10.22 23.15 23.94
C ALA A 143 -8.99 22.56 24.67
N ARG A 144 -8.77 21.24 24.55
CA ARG A 144 -7.66 20.51 25.15
C ARG A 144 -6.53 20.17 24.16
N GLY A 145 -6.70 20.48 22.88
CA GLY A 145 -5.74 20.10 21.83
C GLY A 145 -5.68 18.58 21.58
N GLU A 146 -6.77 17.87 21.88
CA GLU A 146 -6.93 16.43 21.66
C GLU A 146 -7.53 16.16 20.27
N ALA A 147 -7.31 14.96 19.74
CA ALA A 147 -7.96 14.53 18.51
C ALA A 147 -9.48 14.35 18.74
N PRO A 148 -10.34 14.67 17.75
CA PRO A 148 -11.76 14.41 17.86
C PRO A 148 -12.03 12.89 17.91
N PRO A 149 -13.09 12.45 18.61
CA PRO A 149 -13.44 11.03 18.68
C PRO A 149 -13.88 10.50 17.31
N LEU A 150 -13.50 9.26 17.00
CA LEU A 150 -13.95 8.53 15.82
C LEU A 150 -15.42 8.08 15.99
N LEU A 151 -16.30 8.55 15.10
CA LEU A 151 -17.73 8.27 15.16
C LEU A 151 -18.09 7.07 14.27
N VAL A 152 -18.47 5.95 14.89
CA VAL A 152 -18.79 4.70 14.21
C VAL A 152 -20.26 4.36 14.38
N ALA A 153 -20.99 4.20 13.28
CA ALA A 153 -22.36 3.73 13.26
C ALA A 153 -22.41 2.22 13.02
N LEU A 154 -23.31 1.53 13.73
CA LEU A 154 -23.67 0.15 13.42
C LEU A 154 -25.03 0.12 12.72
N ALA A 155 -25.07 -0.47 11.53
CA ALA A 155 -26.28 -0.46 10.70
C ALA A 155 -26.57 -1.84 10.10
N PHE A 156 -27.84 -2.25 10.16
CA PHE A 156 -28.34 -3.33 9.33
C PHE A 156 -28.41 -2.88 7.87
N ARG A 157 -28.37 -3.84 6.93
CA ARG A 157 -28.53 -3.53 5.51
C ARG A 157 -29.83 -2.80 5.20
N ALA A 158 -30.91 -3.15 5.91
CA ALA A 158 -32.21 -2.49 5.78
C ALA A 158 -32.24 -1.02 6.25
N GLN A 159 -31.23 -0.58 7.00
CA GLN A 159 -31.10 0.80 7.49
C GLN A 159 -30.27 1.68 6.53
N MET A 160 -29.63 1.08 5.52
CA MET A 160 -28.93 1.83 4.48
C MET A 160 -29.94 2.35 3.45
N VAL A 161 -30.02 3.67 3.31
CA VAL A 161 -30.94 4.37 2.38
C VAL A 161 -30.14 5.27 1.43
N GLY A 162 -30.76 5.66 0.31
CA GLY A 162 -30.07 6.45 -0.72
C GLY A 162 -29.67 7.85 -0.26
N GLU A 163 -30.56 8.54 0.48
CA GLU A 163 -30.31 9.87 1.01
C GLU A 163 -31.04 10.05 2.34
N VAL A 164 -30.30 10.49 3.35
CA VAL A 164 -30.88 10.91 4.64
C VAL A 164 -31.02 12.43 4.66
N PRO A 165 -32.23 12.97 4.95
CA PRO A 165 -32.42 14.40 5.19
C PRO A 165 -31.58 14.86 6.39
N VAL A 166 -30.94 16.01 6.26
CA VAL A 166 -30.08 16.57 7.32
C VAL A 166 -30.43 18.03 7.61
N GLU A 167 -30.28 18.39 8.87
CA GLU A 167 -30.30 19.75 9.37
C GLU A 167 -28.87 20.24 9.68
N PRO A 168 -28.61 21.56 9.73
CA PRO A 168 -27.26 22.09 9.94
C PRO A 168 -26.55 21.65 11.23
N HIS A 169 -27.32 21.14 12.19
CA HIS A 169 -26.83 20.70 13.49
C HIS A 169 -26.60 19.18 13.57
N ASP A 170 -26.91 18.42 12.52
CA ASP A 170 -26.75 16.97 12.50
C ASP A 170 -25.27 16.58 12.35
N ALA A 171 -24.78 15.77 13.27
CA ALA A 171 -23.42 15.26 13.20
C ALA A 171 -23.34 14.08 12.22
N ARG A 172 -22.42 14.18 11.25
CA ARG A 172 -22.07 13.07 10.36
C ARG A 172 -21.20 12.05 11.09
N VAL A 173 -21.38 10.78 10.77
CA VAL A 173 -20.52 9.69 11.23
C VAL A 173 -19.29 9.55 10.33
N ASP A 174 -18.20 9.09 10.92
CA ASP A 174 -16.93 8.87 10.23
C ASP A 174 -16.92 7.53 9.50
N ALA A 175 -17.62 6.53 10.03
CA ALA A 175 -17.81 5.25 9.36
C ALA A 175 -19.12 4.55 9.74
N ILE A 176 -19.55 3.64 8.86
CA ILE A 176 -20.71 2.79 9.07
C ILE A 176 -20.27 1.33 8.89
N VAL A 177 -20.49 0.50 9.91
CA VAL A 177 -20.20 -0.93 9.88
C VAL A 177 -21.51 -1.69 9.64
N THR A 178 -21.52 -2.48 8.57
CA THR A 178 -22.63 -3.38 8.22
C THR A 178 -22.17 -4.84 8.21
N ALA A 179 -23.10 -5.77 8.01
CA ALA A 179 -22.78 -7.20 7.92
C ALA A 179 -22.06 -7.58 6.61
N ASP A 180 -22.04 -6.70 5.62
CA ASP A 180 -21.43 -6.97 4.31
C ASP A 180 -20.13 -6.15 4.13
N GLU A 181 -20.13 -4.90 4.60
CA GLU A 181 -19.05 -3.93 4.32
C GLU A 181 -18.83 -2.92 5.47
N VAL A 182 -17.66 -2.29 5.47
CA VAL A 182 -17.36 -1.07 6.24
C VAL A 182 -17.35 0.10 5.27
N ILE A 183 -18.15 1.12 5.53
CA ILE A 183 -18.26 2.31 4.69
C ILE A 183 -17.53 3.45 5.40
N ALA A 184 -16.32 3.77 4.95
CA ALA A 184 -15.59 4.95 5.41
C ALA A 184 -16.21 6.22 4.80
N CYS A 185 -16.69 7.10 5.67
CA CYS A 185 -17.34 8.36 5.29
C CYS A 185 -16.41 9.57 5.48
N SER A 186 -15.33 9.42 6.25
CA SER A 186 -14.25 10.40 6.38
C SER A 186 -12.87 9.78 6.08
N PRO A 187 -11.89 10.58 5.62
CA PRO A 187 -10.58 10.07 5.20
C PRO A 187 -9.83 9.30 6.29
N GLY A 188 -9.94 9.73 7.56
CA GLY A 188 -9.29 9.06 8.69
C GLY A 188 -9.98 7.76 9.12
N ALA A 189 -11.21 7.50 8.68
CA ALA A 189 -11.98 6.34 9.09
C ALA A 189 -11.65 5.07 8.30
N ALA A 190 -11.18 5.23 7.05
CA ALA A 190 -10.77 4.12 6.21
C ALA A 190 -9.61 3.36 6.88
N ASP A 191 -8.56 4.07 7.26
CA ASP A 191 -7.38 3.50 7.92
C ASP A 191 -7.69 2.94 9.32
N ALA A 192 -8.67 3.55 10.01
CA ALA A 192 -9.01 3.19 11.38
C ALA A 192 -9.84 1.90 11.47
N LEU A 193 -10.67 1.59 10.46
CA LEU A 193 -11.67 0.51 10.53
C LEU A 193 -11.51 -0.57 9.46
N HIS A 194 -10.75 -0.35 8.38
CA HIS A 194 -10.49 -1.42 7.42
C HIS A 194 -9.45 -2.41 7.96
N ASN A 195 -9.93 -3.63 8.26
CA ASN A 195 -9.08 -4.80 8.20
C ASN A 195 -8.94 -5.23 6.75
N TYR A 196 -7.82 -4.88 6.13
CA TYR A 196 -7.42 -5.50 4.88
C TYR A 196 -7.25 -7.02 5.12
N ASP A 197 -8.09 -7.84 4.50
CA ASP A 197 -8.00 -9.32 4.48
C ASP A 197 -7.81 -10.04 5.85
N GLY A 198 -8.20 -9.42 6.97
CA GLY A 198 -7.98 -9.98 8.31
C GLY A 198 -6.51 -9.89 8.81
N LEU A 199 -5.63 -9.16 8.13
CA LEU A 199 -4.28 -8.85 8.58
C LEU A 199 -4.18 -7.44 9.14
N THR A 200 -3.33 -7.27 10.16
CA THR A 200 -2.90 -5.93 10.61
C THR A 200 -2.04 -5.24 9.53
N TYR A 201 -1.91 -3.92 9.59
CA TYR A 201 -0.99 -3.15 8.72
C TYR A 201 0.43 -3.74 8.68
N VAL A 202 0.95 -4.15 9.84
CA VAL A 202 2.25 -4.83 9.95
C VAL A 202 2.25 -6.17 9.21
N GLY A 203 1.13 -6.90 9.23
CA GLY A 203 0.92 -8.12 8.45
C GLY A 203 1.06 -7.88 6.94
N HIS A 204 0.45 -6.82 6.40
CA HIS A 204 0.61 -6.45 4.99
C HIS A 204 2.04 -6.03 4.65
N MET A 205 2.71 -5.27 5.52
CA MET A 205 4.12 -4.91 5.33
C MET A 205 5.02 -6.15 5.29
N MET A 206 4.78 -7.12 6.18
CA MET A 206 5.53 -8.37 6.23
C MET A 206 5.26 -9.24 5.00
N ALA A 207 4.01 -9.37 4.58
CA ALA A 207 3.65 -10.09 3.35
C ALA A 207 4.32 -9.46 2.11
N GLY A 208 4.32 -8.12 2.03
CA GLY A 208 5.00 -7.37 0.98
C GLY A 208 6.53 -7.58 0.99
N ALA A 209 7.16 -7.57 2.16
CA ALA A 209 8.60 -7.80 2.29
C ALA A 209 8.99 -9.23 1.87
N VAL A 210 8.21 -10.23 2.28
CA VAL A 210 8.43 -11.64 1.90
C VAL A 210 8.23 -11.83 0.39
N ALA A 211 7.19 -11.22 -0.19
CA ALA A 211 6.96 -11.22 -1.63
C ALA A 211 8.11 -10.57 -2.41
N GLY A 212 8.61 -9.44 -1.92
CA GLY A 212 9.74 -8.71 -2.50
C GLY A 212 11.03 -9.54 -2.52
N ILE A 213 11.39 -10.12 -1.38
CA ILE A 213 12.60 -10.97 -1.28
C ILE A 213 12.42 -12.26 -2.09
N GLY A 214 11.25 -12.87 -2.03
CA GLY A 214 10.93 -14.11 -2.73
C GLY A 214 11.00 -13.97 -4.25
N GLU A 215 10.45 -12.88 -4.81
CA GLU A 215 10.60 -12.54 -6.22
C GLU A 215 12.07 -12.40 -6.61
N HIS A 216 12.85 -11.66 -5.83
CA HIS A 216 14.27 -11.46 -6.13
C HIS A 216 15.08 -12.74 -6.14
N VAL A 217 14.79 -13.65 -5.20
CA VAL A 217 15.42 -14.97 -5.15
C VAL A 217 14.99 -15.81 -6.34
N ALA A 218 13.70 -15.80 -6.70
CA ALA A 218 13.18 -16.55 -7.85
C ALA A 218 13.75 -16.04 -9.19
N MET A 219 13.88 -14.72 -9.33
CA MET A 219 14.37 -14.05 -10.54
C MET A 219 15.89 -13.98 -10.65
N PHE A 220 16.60 -14.34 -9.58
CA PHE A 220 18.06 -14.26 -9.52
C PHE A 220 18.81 -15.01 -10.65
N PRO A 221 18.39 -16.22 -11.08
CA PRO A 221 19.02 -16.91 -12.21
C PRO A 221 18.94 -16.13 -13.53
N VAL A 222 17.81 -15.46 -13.78
CA VAL A 222 17.60 -14.65 -14.98
C VAL A 222 18.50 -13.41 -14.93
N ASP A 223 18.61 -12.79 -13.76
CA ASP A 223 19.54 -11.70 -13.53
C ASP A 223 20.99 -12.11 -13.78
N THR A 224 21.43 -13.28 -13.31
CA THR A 224 22.79 -13.77 -13.55
C THR A 224 23.06 -13.98 -15.05
N VAL A 225 22.08 -14.50 -15.81
CA VAL A 225 22.20 -14.63 -17.27
C VAL A 225 22.30 -13.25 -17.93
N LYS A 226 21.42 -12.31 -17.55
CA LYS A 226 21.43 -10.92 -18.05
C LYS A 226 22.78 -10.24 -17.79
N THR A 227 23.25 -10.24 -16.54
CA THR A 227 24.52 -9.65 -16.13
C THR A 227 25.69 -10.21 -16.95
N ARG A 228 25.74 -11.53 -17.19
CA ARG A 228 26.81 -12.14 -18.00
C ARG A 228 26.74 -11.80 -19.48
N MET A 229 25.55 -11.56 -20.03
CA MET A 229 25.38 -11.10 -21.41
C MET A 229 25.76 -9.62 -21.57
N GLN A 230 25.55 -8.81 -20.54
CA GLN A 230 25.84 -7.37 -20.51
C GLN A 230 27.27 -7.04 -20.03
N ALA A 231 27.95 -8.00 -19.41
CA ALA A 231 29.30 -7.84 -18.89
C ALA A 231 30.32 -7.46 -19.97
N LEU A 232 31.42 -6.85 -19.52
CA LEU A 232 32.56 -6.51 -20.38
C LEU A 232 33.17 -7.79 -20.97
N ALA A 233 33.27 -7.83 -22.31
CA ALA A 233 34.01 -8.88 -22.99
C ALA A 233 35.49 -8.81 -22.56
N HIS A 234 36.01 -9.91 -22.02
CA HIS A 234 37.44 -10.06 -21.85
C HIS A 234 38.08 -10.36 -23.22
N PRO A 235 39.34 -9.94 -23.47
CA PRO A 235 40.04 -10.30 -24.70
C PRO A 235 40.03 -11.83 -24.92
N GLY A 236 39.45 -12.29 -26.03
CA GLY A 236 39.31 -13.71 -26.36
C GLY A 236 38.02 -14.39 -25.87
N GLN A 237 37.13 -13.70 -25.16
CA GLN A 237 35.86 -14.25 -24.70
C GLN A 237 34.72 -13.86 -25.66
N GLN A 238 34.07 -14.86 -26.28
CA GLN A 238 32.82 -14.61 -27.00
C GLN A 238 31.66 -14.48 -26.00
N LEU A 239 31.05 -13.30 -25.95
CA LEU A 239 29.80 -13.07 -25.23
C LEU A 239 28.66 -13.79 -25.96
N HIS A 240 27.87 -14.58 -25.24
CA HIS A 240 26.78 -15.34 -25.83
C HIS A 240 25.60 -14.42 -26.17
N THR A 241 25.07 -14.56 -27.39
CA THR A 241 23.91 -13.79 -27.89
C THR A 241 22.56 -14.36 -27.46
N SER A 242 22.51 -15.64 -27.05
CA SER A 242 21.26 -16.34 -26.70
C SER A 242 21.20 -16.70 -25.22
N VAL A 243 20.05 -16.42 -24.60
CA VAL A 243 19.72 -16.74 -23.20
C VAL A 243 19.88 -18.23 -22.90
N GLY A 244 19.36 -19.11 -23.75
CA GLY A 244 19.42 -20.55 -23.54
C GLY A 244 20.85 -21.10 -23.58
N THR A 245 21.69 -20.58 -24.49
CA THR A 245 23.11 -20.96 -24.55
C THR A 245 23.87 -20.44 -23.35
N ALA A 246 23.59 -19.21 -22.89
CA ALA A 246 24.18 -18.66 -21.68
C ALA A 246 23.80 -19.50 -20.45
N LEU A 247 22.52 -19.77 -20.23
CA LEU A 247 22.02 -20.57 -19.10
C LEU A 247 22.62 -21.99 -19.11
N ARG A 248 22.58 -22.68 -20.26
CA ARG A 248 23.16 -24.03 -20.41
C ARG A 248 24.65 -24.06 -20.09
N ASN A 249 25.40 -23.03 -20.48
CA ASN A 249 26.83 -22.95 -20.20
C ASN A 249 27.14 -22.68 -18.72
N ILE A 250 26.31 -21.88 -18.04
CA ILE A 250 26.45 -21.65 -16.59
C ILE A 250 26.18 -22.96 -15.85
N LEU A 251 25.05 -23.60 -16.13
CA LEU A 251 24.65 -24.86 -15.49
C LEU A 251 25.69 -25.97 -15.70
N ARG A 252 26.24 -26.11 -16.91
CA ARG A 252 27.26 -27.14 -17.20
C ARG A 252 28.61 -26.89 -16.55
N ARG A 253 29.00 -25.64 -16.29
CA ARG A 253 30.36 -25.29 -15.80
C ARG A 253 30.42 -24.98 -14.31
N GLU A 254 29.38 -24.36 -13.77
CA GLU A 254 29.35 -23.85 -12.40
C GLU A 254 28.20 -24.46 -11.56
N GLY A 255 27.30 -25.21 -12.21
CA GLY A 255 26.12 -25.77 -11.58
C GLY A 255 25.09 -24.70 -11.20
N VAL A 256 24.08 -25.13 -10.44
CA VAL A 256 22.99 -24.25 -9.96
C VAL A 256 23.50 -23.19 -8.98
N ALA A 257 24.50 -23.52 -8.16
CA ALA A 257 25.10 -22.56 -7.23
C ALA A 257 25.73 -21.34 -7.93
N GLY A 258 26.22 -21.51 -9.17
CA GLY A 258 26.73 -20.41 -9.99
C GLY A 258 25.65 -19.38 -10.37
N LEU A 259 24.39 -19.80 -10.49
CA LEU A 259 23.27 -18.91 -10.79
C LEU A 259 22.89 -18.00 -9.62
N TYR A 260 23.12 -18.45 -8.39
CA TYR A 260 22.75 -17.74 -7.14
C TYR A 260 23.90 -16.95 -6.49
N ARG A 261 25.04 -16.87 -7.17
CA ARG A 261 26.21 -16.17 -6.64
C ARG A 261 25.96 -14.66 -6.57
N GLY A 262 25.82 -14.14 -5.34
CA GLY A 262 25.53 -12.72 -5.07
C GLY A 262 24.12 -12.45 -4.55
N VAL A 263 23.26 -13.47 -4.41
CA VAL A 263 21.88 -13.31 -3.94
C VAL A 263 21.77 -12.65 -2.56
N ALA A 264 22.72 -12.94 -1.66
CA ALA A 264 22.78 -12.31 -0.35
C ALA A 264 22.98 -10.79 -0.42
N ALA A 265 23.69 -10.25 -1.42
CA ALA A 265 23.86 -8.81 -1.57
C ALA A 265 22.52 -8.14 -1.90
N MET A 266 21.70 -8.78 -2.74
CA MET A 266 20.37 -8.29 -3.08
C MET A 266 19.43 -8.31 -1.86
N ALA A 267 19.41 -9.43 -1.13
CA ALA A 267 18.56 -9.57 0.05
C ALA A 267 18.91 -8.57 1.16
N LEU A 268 20.21 -8.30 1.38
CA LEU A 268 20.67 -7.33 2.37
C LEU A 268 20.36 -5.88 1.99
N GLY A 269 20.36 -5.56 0.69
CA GLY A 269 20.12 -4.20 0.20
C GLY A 269 18.64 -3.84 0.04
N ALA A 270 17.79 -4.81 -0.33
CA ALA A 270 16.40 -4.55 -0.67
C ALA A 270 15.59 -3.98 0.49
N GLY A 271 15.59 -4.63 1.64
CA GLY A 271 14.79 -4.22 2.80
C GLY A 271 15.06 -2.76 3.25
N PRO A 272 16.31 -2.37 3.56
CA PRO A 272 16.64 -1.01 3.96
C PRO A 272 16.30 0.04 2.89
N SER A 273 16.53 -0.29 1.61
CA SER A 273 16.25 0.60 0.50
C SER A 273 14.76 0.92 0.37
N HIS A 274 13.91 -0.10 0.50
CA HIS A 274 12.46 0.07 0.45
C HIS A 274 11.91 0.80 1.68
N ALA A 275 12.42 0.49 2.87
CA ALA A 275 12.06 1.25 4.08
C ALA A 275 12.40 2.75 3.94
N LEU A 276 13.58 3.06 3.40
CA LEU A 276 13.98 4.45 3.13
C LEU A 276 13.13 5.10 2.05
N TYR A 277 12.73 4.35 1.01
CA TYR A 277 11.82 4.85 -0.02
C TYR A 277 10.51 5.33 0.60
N PHE A 278 9.81 4.51 1.39
CA PHE A 278 8.54 4.90 2.02
C PHE A 278 8.71 6.05 3.01
N ALA A 279 9.73 5.99 3.87
CA ALA A 279 9.98 7.03 4.85
C ALA A 279 10.27 8.39 4.17
N SER A 280 11.08 8.39 3.12
CA SER A 280 11.40 9.62 2.37
C SER A 280 10.24 10.11 1.52
N TYR A 281 9.42 9.21 0.97
CA TYR A 281 8.20 9.55 0.25
C TYR A 281 7.18 10.27 1.14
N GLU A 282 6.91 9.71 2.32
CA GLU A 282 5.97 10.31 3.29
C GLU A 282 6.47 11.65 3.81
N ALA A 283 7.75 11.72 4.19
CA ALA A 283 8.37 12.99 4.60
C ALA A 283 8.32 14.04 3.49
N ALA A 284 8.59 13.66 2.23
CA ALA A 284 8.53 14.56 1.09
C ALA A 284 7.10 15.01 0.77
N LYS A 285 6.10 14.13 0.92
CA LYS A 285 4.68 14.50 0.80
C LYS A 285 4.28 15.55 1.83
N GLN A 286 4.66 15.37 3.09
CA GLN A 286 4.39 16.32 4.16
C GLN A 286 5.08 17.67 3.91
N LEU A 287 6.31 17.67 3.40
CA LEU A 287 7.07 18.88 3.09
C LEU A 287 6.57 19.62 1.84
N TYR A 288 6.14 18.90 0.79
CA TYR A 288 5.72 19.50 -0.48
C TYR A 288 4.22 19.83 -0.53
N GLY A 289 3.47 19.57 0.55
CA GLY A 289 2.04 19.83 0.62
C GLY A 289 1.19 18.83 -0.15
N GLY A 290 1.74 17.65 -0.48
CA GLY A 290 1.02 16.59 -1.19
C GLY A 290 -0.14 15.97 -0.42
N ASN A 291 -0.23 16.24 0.89
CA ASN A 291 -1.34 15.82 1.76
C ASN A 291 -2.42 16.91 1.92
N ALA A 292 -2.32 18.05 1.21
CA ALA A 292 -3.36 19.07 1.22
C ALA A 292 -4.57 18.64 0.37
N GLU A 293 -5.78 19.05 0.77
CA GLU A 293 -7.01 18.74 0.02
C GLU A 293 -6.94 19.26 -1.42
N GLY A 294 -6.95 18.35 -2.40
CA GLY A 294 -6.92 18.64 -3.83
C GLY A 294 -5.89 17.80 -4.61
N HIS A 295 -6.13 17.63 -5.91
CA HIS A 295 -5.24 16.88 -6.79
C HIS A 295 -3.96 17.68 -7.09
N GLN A 296 -2.84 17.36 -6.45
CA GLN A 296 -1.54 18.03 -6.64
C GLN A 296 -0.51 17.09 -7.30
N PRO A 297 -0.64 16.79 -8.61
CA PRO A 297 0.18 15.77 -9.29
C PRO A 297 1.68 16.12 -9.28
N LEU A 298 2.02 17.42 -9.28
CA LEU A 298 3.41 17.87 -9.25
C LEU A 298 4.07 17.63 -7.88
N ALA A 299 3.35 17.88 -6.77
CA ALA A 299 3.86 17.66 -5.43
C ALA A 299 4.07 16.16 -5.17
N THR A 300 3.14 15.32 -5.61
CA THR A 300 3.25 13.85 -5.53
C THR A 300 4.38 13.31 -6.41
N ALA A 301 4.53 13.83 -7.63
CA ALA A 301 5.64 13.46 -8.52
C ALA A 301 7.00 13.87 -7.94
N ALA A 302 7.09 15.08 -7.34
CA ALA A 302 8.31 15.54 -6.67
C ALA A 302 8.65 14.65 -5.46
N ALA A 303 7.65 14.26 -4.66
CA ALA A 303 7.85 13.32 -3.55
C ALA A 303 8.36 11.95 -4.03
N GLY A 304 7.78 11.42 -5.12
CA GLY A 304 8.24 10.17 -5.74
C GLY A 304 9.66 10.26 -6.29
N ALA A 305 10.03 11.39 -6.90
CA ALA A 305 11.39 11.63 -7.39
C ALA A 305 12.41 11.67 -6.23
N THR A 306 12.09 12.40 -5.15
CA THR A 306 12.94 12.45 -3.94
C THR A 306 13.11 11.06 -3.34
N ALA A 307 12.02 10.30 -3.21
CA ALA A 307 12.08 8.94 -2.67
C ALA A 307 12.92 8.00 -3.53
N THR A 308 12.82 8.11 -4.86
CA THR A 308 13.61 7.31 -5.81
C THR A 308 15.10 7.62 -5.70
N ILE A 309 15.48 8.90 -5.55
CA ILE A 309 16.87 9.32 -5.36
C ILE A 309 17.45 8.70 -4.07
N VAL A 310 16.70 8.75 -2.97
CA VAL A 310 17.12 8.18 -1.68
C VAL A 310 17.25 6.65 -1.77
N ASN A 311 16.26 5.99 -2.35
CA ASN A 311 16.26 4.55 -2.60
C ASN A 311 17.47 4.13 -3.42
N ASP A 312 17.69 4.76 -4.58
CA ASP A 312 18.80 4.41 -5.46
C ASP A 312 20.15 4.68 -4.80
N GLY A 313 20.23 5.69 -3.92
CA GLY A 313 21.41 5.96 -3.11
C GLY A 313 21.73 4.78 -2.19
N CYS A 314 20.73 4.21 -1.54
CA CYS A 314 20.91 3.04 -0.68
C CYS A 314 21.19 1.75 -1.49
N MET A 315 20.48 1.54 -2.60
CA MET A 315 20.56 0.32 -3.40
C MET A 315 21.84 0.21 -4.23
N THR A 316 22.38 1.32 -4.75
CA THR A 316 23.49 1.30 -5.73
C THR A 316 24.74 0.55 -5.23
N PRO A 317 25.21 0.70 -3.98
CA PRO A 317 26.33 -0.08 -3.46
C PRO A 317 26.09 -1.59 -3.47
N TRP A 318 24.87 -2.03 -3.12
CA TRP A 318 24.48 -3.44 -3.11
C TRP A 318 24.39 -4.00 -4.53
N ASP A 319 23.86 -3.21 -5.46
CA ASP A 319 23.84 -3.50 -6.89
C ASP A 319 25.26 -3.71 -7.44
N VAL A 320 26.21 -2.83 -7.11
CA VAL A 320 27.62 -2.98 -7.54
C VAL A 320 28.22 -4.30 -7.02
N ILE A 321 28.00 -4.63 -5.75
CA ILE A 321 28.51 -5.88 -5.17
C ILE A 321 27.86 -7.10 -5.83
N LYS A 322 26.54 -7.09 -6.03
CA LYS A 322 25.78 -8.14 -6.74
C LYS A 322 26.37 -8.38 -8.13
N GLN A 323 26.51 -7.32 -8.93
CA GLN A 323 26.99 -7.40 -10.31
C GLN A 323 28.41 -7.98 -10.38
N ARG A 324 29.30 -7.52 -9.50
CA ARG A 324 30.69 -8.01 -9.41
C ARG A 324 30.80 -9.46 -8.93
N MET A 325 29.81 -9.96 -8.19
CA MET A 325 29.73 -11.37 -7.78
C MET A 325 29.17 -12.28 -8.89
N GLN A 326 28.30 -11.77 -9.76
CA GLN A 326 27.59 -12.54 -10.80
C GLN A 326 28.41 -12.83 -12.07
N VAL A 327 29.56 -12.16 -12.25
CA VAL A 327 30.46 -12.44 -13.39
C VAL A 327 31.14 -13.80 -13.28
N ARG A 328 31.34 -14.46 -14.43
CA ARG A 328 31.81 -15.85 -14.58
C ARG A 328 33.13 -16.19 -13.86
N HIS A 329 34.04 -15.23 -13.72
CA HIS A 329 35.32 -15.40 -13.04
C HIS A 329 35.49 -14.37 -11.92
N SER A 330 34.45 -14.20 -11.11
CA SER A 330 34.52 -13.26 -9.98
C SER A 330 35.62 -13.69 -8.98
N PRO A 331 36.60 -12.81 -8.66
CA PRO A 331 37.67 -13.11 -7.72
C PRO A 331 37.19 -13.13 -6.26
N TYR A 332 35.96 -12.71 -6.00
CA TYR A 332 35.44 -12.49 -4.65
C TYR A 332 34.71 -13.72 -4.12
N ARG A 333 35.05 -14.15 -2.89
CA ARG A 333 34.46 -15.35 -2.26
C ARG A 333 33.10 -15.11 -1.60
N SER A 334 32.89 -13.91 -1.05
CA SER A 334 31.69 -13.51 -0.33
C SER A 334 31.35 -12.05 -0.61
N VAL A 335 30.11 -11.65 -0.28
CA VAL A 335 29.63 -10.26 -0.39
C VAL A 335 30.52 -9.30 0.41
N LEU A 336 30.84 -9.65 1.65
CA LEU A 336 31.71 -8.84 2.52
C LEU A 336 33.14 -8.74 1.98
N HIS A 337 33.68 -9.84 1.43
CA HIS A 337 34.98 -9.82 0.79
C HIS A 337 34.98 -8.95 -0.47
N CYS A 338 33.92 -8.99 -1.27
CA CYS A 338 33.75 -8.10 -2.43
C CYS A 338 33.68 -6.63 -2.02
N ALA A 339 32.90 -6.31 -0.98
CA ALA A 339 32.76 -4.95 -0.47
C ALA A 339 34.09 -4.40 0.08
N SER A 340 34.74 -5.16 0.96
CA SER A 340 36.02 -4.78 1.56
C SER A 340 37.12 -4.58 0.52
N GLU A 341 37.21 -5.49 -0.45
CA GLU A 341 38.24 -5.42 -1.48
C GLU A 341 38.00 -4.29 -2.49
N THR A 342 36.74 -4.02 -2.83
CA THR A 342 36.35 -2.87 -3.67
C THR A 342 36.68 -1.55 -2.97
N TRP A 343 36.34 -1.44 -1.68
CA TRP A 343 36.68 -0.28 -0.87
C TRP A 343 38.20 -0.04 -0.81
N ARG A 344 38.98 -1.11 -0.59
CA ARG A 344 40.45 -1.01 -0.47
C ARG A 344 41.15 -0.66 -1.78
N LYS A 345 40.67 -1.18 -2.93
CA LYS A 345 41.33 -1.00 -4.23
C LYS A 345 40.87 0.23 -5.01
N GLU A 346 39.58 0.56 -4.93
CA GLU A 346 38.96 1.58 -5.79
C GLU A 346 38.32 2.73 -4.98
N GLY A 347 38.15 2.56 -3.67
CA GLY A 347 37.56 3.56 -2.79
C GLY A 347 36.03 3.64 -2.87
N LEU A 348 35.46 4.66 -2.22
CA LEU A 348 34.01 4.85 -2.11
C LEU A 348 33.34 5.17 -3.45
N SER A 349 34.05 5.86 -4.36
CA SER A 349 33.50 6.29 -5.65
C SER A 349 33.09 5.10 -6.52
N ALA A 350 33.75 3.95 -6.39
CA ALA A 350 33.41 2.72 -7.12
C ALA A 350 31.98 2.23 -6.87
N PHE A 351 31.47 2.41 -5.65
CA PHE A 351 30.12 2.00 -5.28
C PHE A 351 29.03 2.88 -5.90
N TYR A 352 29.36 4.11 -6.31
CA TYR A 352 28.39 5.08 -6.84
C TYR A 352 28.66 5.47 -8.30
N LYS A 353 29.60 4.80 -8.99
CA LYS A 353 29.93 5.08 -10.40
C LYS A 353 28.70 5.06 -11.33
N SER A 354 27.78 4.14 -11.09
CA SER A 354 26.57 3.98 -11.91
C SER A 354 25.37 4.79 -11.42
N TYR A 355 25.47 5.50 -10.29
CA TYR A 355 24.33 6.16 -9.64
C TYR A 355 23.59 7.11 -10.58
N TRP A 356 24.32 8.02 -11.24
CA TRP A 356 23.74 8.94 -12.23
C TRP A 356 23.14 8.23 -13.44
N THR A 357 23.74 7.11 -13.86
CA THR A 357 23.21 6.31 -14.97
C THR A 357 21.88 5.67 -14.57
N THR A 358 21.77 5.17 -13.34
CA THR A 358 20.53 4.61 -12.80
C THR A 358 19.41 5.67 -12.82
N LEU A 359 19.66 6.87 -12.29
CA LEU A 359 18.65 7.94 -12.27
C LEU A 359 18.20 8.35 -13.68
N VAL A 360 19.13 8.49 -14.62
CA VAL A 360 18.83 8.85 -16.02
C VAL A 360 18.10 7.73 -16.76
N MET A 361 18.29 6.48 -16.37
CA MET A 361 17.58 5.33 -16.93
C MET A 361 16.13 5.25 -16.43
N ASN A 362 15.92 5.56 -15.15
CA ASN A 362 14.63 5.40 -14.49
C ASN A 362 13.56 6.32 -15.07
N VAL A 363 13.89 7.58 -15.36
CA VAL A 363 12.92 8.57 -15.89
C VAL A 363 12.29 8.12 -17.22
N PRO A 364 13.06 7.77 -18.27
CA PRO A 364 12.50 7.23 -19.51
C PRO A 364 11.75 5.90 -19.32
N TYR A 365 12.25 5.03 -18.44
CA TYR A 365 11.61 3.75 -18.17
C TYR A 365 10.17 3.95 -17.71
N THR A 366 9.97 4.81 -16.71
CA THR A 366 8.64 5.11 -16.19
C THR A 366 7.76 5.80 -17.18
N ALA A 367 8.22 6.88 -17.80
CA ALA A 367 7.38 7.64 -18.71
C ALA A 367 6.81 6.73 -19.80
N LEU A 368 7.63 5.81 -20.32
CA LEU A 368 7.20 4.83 -21.31
C LEU A 368 6.31 3.74 -20.71
N HIS A 369 6.63 3.24 -19.52
CA HIS A 369 5.79 2.26 -18.82
C HIS A 369 4.35 2.79 -18.64
N PHE A 370 4.17 4.04 -18.18
CA PHE A 370 2.82 4.63 -18.02
C PHE A 370 2.08 4.77 -19.32
N ALA A 371 2.72 5.42 -20.29
CA ALA A 371 2.10 5.69 -21.57
C ALA A 371 1.61 4.39 -22.23
N VAL A 372 2.42 3.32 -22.14
CA VAL A 372 2.06 2.02 -22.70
C VAL A 372 1.04 1.30 -21.81
N TYR A 373 1.16 1.35 -20.49
CA TYR A 373 0.22 0.70 -19.56
C TYR A 373 -1.19 1.26 -19.72
N GLU A 374 -1.35 2.59 -19.72
CA GLU A 374 -2.65 3.24 -19.92
C GLU A 374 -3.25 2.89 -21.28
N SER A 375 -2.42 2.86 -22.32
CA SER A 375 -2.86 2.50 -23.67
C SER A 375 -3.27 1.03 -23.77
N ALA A 376 -2.49 0.13 -23.16
CA ALA A 376 -2.76 -1.30 -23.14
C ALA A 376 -4.02 -1.62 -22.31
N LYS A 377 -4.20 -0.96 -21.16
CA LYS A 377 -5.39 -1.08 -20.32
C LYS A 377 -6.64 -0.64 -21.09
N LYS A 378 -6.63 0.54 -21.70
CA LYS A 378 -7.75 1.05 -22.52
C LYS A 378 -8.12 0.08 -23.64
N TRP A 379 -7.13 -0.52 -24.29
CA TRP A 379 -7.37 -1.50 -25.36
C TRP A 379 -7.98 -2.81 -24.84
N LEU A 380 -7.47 -3.34 -23.73
CA LEU A 380 -7.97 -4.60 -23.15
C LEU A 380 -9.38 -4.47 -22.57
N VAL A 381 -9.66 -3.38 -21.85
CA VAL A 381 -11.00 -3.12 -21.28
C VAL A 381 -12.02 -2.84 -22.38
N GLY A 382 -11.64 -2.07 -23.40
CA GLY A 382 -12.47 -1.81 -24.58
C GLY A 382 -12.76 -3.04 -25.46
N SER A 383 -12.00 -4.13 -25.27
CA SER A 383 -12.18 -5.40 -25.99
C SER A 383 -13.06 -6.42 -25.23
N SER A 384 -13.51 -6.09 -24.02
CA SER A 384 -14.33 -7.00 -23.19
C SER A 384 -15.75 -7.15 -23.76
N PRO A 385 -16.31 -8.37 -23.85
CA PRO A 385 -17.65 -8.61 -24.41
C PRO A 385 -18.78 -7.87 -23.67
N ALA A 386 -18.57 -7.44 -22.43
CA ALA A 386 -19.50 -6.58 -21.68
C ALA A 386 -19.69 -5.18 -22.32
N ALA A 387 -18.65 -4.63 -22.96
CA ALA A 387 -18.74 -3.37 -23.67
C ALA A 387 -19.49 -3.54 -25.01
N ALA A 388 -19.35 -4.70 -25.67
CA ALA A 388 -20.09 -5.02 -26.88
C ALA A 388 -21.59 -5.23 -26.61
N GLU A 389 -21.96 -5.78 -25.44
CA GLU A 389 -23.36 -5.85 -24.99
C GLU A 389 -23.92 -4.47 -24.58
N ALA A 390 -23.10 -3.61 -23.96
CA ALA A 390 -23.50 -2.24 -23.63
C ALA A 390 -23.68 -1.35 -24.88
N GLU A 391 -22.86 -1.55 -25.91
CA GLU A 391 -22.99 -0.86 -27.20
C GLU A 391 -24.20 -1.38 -28.01
N ALA A 392 -24.50 -2.68 -27.92
CA ALA A 392 -25.71 -3.26 -28.50
C ALA A 392 -27.00 -2.83 -27.77
N ALA A 393 -26.95 -2.60 -26.45
CA ALA A 393 -28.06 -2.08 -25.65
C ALA A 393 -28.25 -0.55 -25.79
N GLY A 394 -27.20 0.18 -26.18
CA GLY A 394 -27.20 1.63 -26.35
C GLY A 394 -27.73 2.14 -27.70
N ALA A 395 -28.02 1.25 -28.66
CA ALA A 395 -28.50 1.63 -30.01
C ALA A 395 -29.98 2.08 -30.07
N GLY A 396 -30.60 2.40 -28.94
CA GLY A 396 -32.00 2.81 -28.81
C GLY A 396 -32.23 3.96 -27.83
N GLY A 397 -31.49 5.07 -27.97
CA GLY A 397 -31.72 6.25 -27.12
C GLY A 397 -30.99 7.48 -27.63
N SER A 398 -31.75 8.46 -28.10
CA SER A 398 -31.28 9.74 -28.63
C SER A 398 -30.59 10.62 -27.57
N GLY A 399 -29.41 11.15 -27.93
CA GLY A 399 -28.98 12.51 -27.55
C GLY A 399 -28.52 12.72 -26.11
N GLY A 400 -27.25 12.44 -25.83
CA GLY A 400 -26.52 12.95 -24.67
C GLY A 400 -25.01 12.87 -24.93
N GLU A 401 -24.30 13.97 -24.83
CA GLU A 401 -22.84 14.04 -25.00
C GLU A 401 -22.14 13.02 -24.08
N PRO A 402 -21.08 12.33 -24.54
CA PRO A 402 -20.32 11.43 -23.69
C PRO A 402 -19.48 12.27 -22.73
N GLN A 403 -19.97 12.43 -21.50
CA GLN A 403 -19.24 13.04 -20.40
C GLN A 403 -18.01 12.19 -20.09
N GLN A 404 -16.85 12.66 -20.54
CA GLN A 404 -15.53 12.09 -20.25
C GLN A 404 -15.36 11.98 -18.71
N ARG A 405 -15.55 10.77 -18.17
CA ARG A 405 -14.97 10.41 -16.87
C ARG A 405 -13.46 10.30 -17.08
N LEU A 406 -12.75 11.41 -16.88
CA LEU A 406 -11.32 11.38 -16.64
C LEU A 406 -11.09 10.62 -15.33
N SER A 407 -10.69 9.36 -15.46
CA SER A 407 -10.14 8.54 -14.38
C SER A 407 -9.01 9.29 -13.66
N SER A 408 -9.11 9.32 -12.34
CA SER A 408 -8.15 9.70 -11.31
C SER A 408 -6.68 9.41 -11.69
N GLY A 409 -5.98 10.42 -12.22
CA GLY A 409 -4.60 10.31 -12.71
C GLY A 409 -3.49 10.30 -11.65
N ALA A 410 -3.74 9.91 -10.38
CA ALA A 410 -2.71 9.92 -9.32
C ALA A 410 -2.16 8.54 -8.94
N GLY A 411 -2.97 7.47 -9.02
CA GLY A 411 -2.50 6.08 -8.86
C GLY A 411 -1.31 5.72 -9.77
N PRO A 412 -1.29 6.15 -11.05
CA PRO A 412 -0.24 5.78 -11.98
C PRO A 412 1.16 6.29 -11.54
N LEU A 413 1.28 7.49 -10.98
CA LEU A 413 2.59 8.04 -10.56
C LEU A 413 3.20 7.34 -9.32
N LEU A 414 2.40 6.63 -8.54
CA LEU A 414 2.83 5.79 -7.42
C LEU A 414 3.25 4.39 -7.91
N THR A 415 2.44 3.78 -8.78
CA THR A 415 2.79 2.59 -9.56
C THR A 415 4.05 2.84 -10.43
N ALA A 416 4.32 4.12 -10.74
CA ALA A 416 5.46 4.55 -11.55
C ALA A 416 6.80 4.49 -10.89
N ALA A 417 6.87 4.98 -9.67
CA ALA A 417 8.08 4.92 -8.88
C ALA A 417 8.30 3.48 -8.36
N ALA A 418 7.21 2.74 -8.13
CA ALA A 418 7.22 1.29 -7.93
C ALA A 418 7.76 0.50 -9.14
N ALA A 419 7.41 0.89 -10.38
CA ALA A 419 7.90 0.23 -11.58
C ALA A 419 9.38 0.53 -11.91
N GLN A 420 9.93 1.71 -11.53
CA GLN A 420 11.37 2.04 -11.71
C GLN A 420 12.28 1.20 -10.84
N ALA A 421 11.80 0.85 -9.65
CA ALA A 421 12.42 -0.17 -8.85
C ALA A 421 12.19 -1.49 -9.58
N GLY A 422 13.12 -1.89 -10.47
CA GLY A 422 13.26 -3.25 -10.97
C GLY A 422 13.62 -4.26 -9.86
N SER A 423 13.02 -4.05 -8.69
CA SER A 423 13.16 -4.74 -7.44
C SER A 423 11.80 -4.78 -6.77
N ALA A 424 11.29 -5.97 -6.47
CA ALA A 424 9.92 -6.24 -6.07
C ALA A 424 9.38 -5.50 -4.83
N GLY A 425 10.15 -4.63 -4.16
CA GLY A 425 9.59 -3.69 -3.19
C GLY A 425 8.79 -2.54 -3.80
N GLY A 426 8.99 -2.25 -5.09
CA GLY A 426 8.06 -1.37 -5.81
C GLY A 426 6.68 -2.00 -5.96
N LEU A 427 6.62 -3.29 -6.31
CA LEU A 427 5.38 -4.07 -6.34
C LEU A 427 4.71 -4.13 -4.96
N ALA A 428 5.46 -4.31 -3.87
CA ALA A 428 4.90 -4.26 -2.51
C ALA A 428 4.31 -2.88 -2.16
N ALA A 429 4.92 -1.79 -2.65
CA ALA A 429 4.38 -0.42 -2.50
C ALA A 429 3.12 -0.18 -3.35
N ALA A 430 3.10 -0.71 -4.57
CA ALA A 430 1.93 -0.64 -5.46
C ALA A 430 0.77 -1.44 -4.88
N VAL A 431 1.03 -2.62 -4.31
CA VAL A 431 0.02 -3.49 -3.70
C VAL A 431 -0.61 -2.89 -2.44
N VAL A 432 0.11 -2.07 -1.66
CA VAL A 432 -0.47 -1.35 -0.50
C VAL A 432 -1.30 -0.13 -0.93
N VAL A 433 -1.13 0.36 -2.16
CA VAL A 433 -1.79 1.58 -2.68
C VAL A 433 -2.91 1.27 -3.67
N GLU A 434 -2.93 0.06 -4.27
CA GLU A 434 -3.92 -0.34 -5.27
C GLU A 434 -5.20 -0.97 -4.70
N ASP A 435 -5.41 -1.03 -3.39
CA ASP A 435 -6.69 -1.49 -2.82
C ASP A 435 -7.86 -0.48 -2.99
N GLU A 436 -7.62 0.70 -3.57
CA GLU A 436 -8.67 1.70 -3.81
C GLU A 436 -9.37 1.63 -5.18
N GLU A 437 -8.94 0.83 -6.17
CA GLU A 437 -9.59 0.82 -7.49
C GLU A 437 -9.86 -0.59 -8.07
N GLU A 438 -11.12 -1.02 -7.83
CA GLU A 438 -12.03 -1.80 -8.70
C GLU A 438 -11.81 -3.31 -8.95
N GLU A 439 -12.97 -3.99 -9.07
CA GLU A 439 -13.21 -5.34 -9.62
C GLU A 439 -12.70 -5.49 -11.08
N GLU A 440 -11.39 -5.38 -11.31
CA GLU A 440 -10.77 -5.70 -12.60
C GLU A 440 -9.98 -7.01 -12.53
N GLY A 441 -10.16 -7.88 -13.52
CA GLY A 441 -9.54 -9.20 -13.51
C GLY A 441 -8.01 -9.12 -13.56
N LEU A 442 -7.33 -9.79 -12.63
CA LEU A 442 -5.87 -9.98 -12.53
C LEU A 442 -5.16 -10.20 -13.88
N GLN A 443 -5.82 -10.87 -14.83
CA GLN A 443 -5.30 -11.12 -16.17
C GLN A 443 -5.03 -9.82 -16.96
N VAL A 444 -5.91 -8.82 -16.84
CA VAL A 444 -5.77 -7.53 -17.55
C VAL A 444 -4.56 -6.77 -17.01
N GLN A 445 -4.39 -6.72 -15.69
CA GLN A 445 -3.25 -6.07 -15.04
C GLN A 445 -1.92 -6.75 -15.41
N LEU A 446 -1.86 -8.09 -15.36
CA LEU A 446 -0.65 -8.83 -15.72
C LEU A 446 -0.27 -8.68 -17.20
N VAL A 447 -1.24 -8.67 -18.11
CA VAL A 447 -0.99 -8.52 -19.55
C VAL A 447 -0.61 -7.07 -19.89
N ALA A 448 -1.35 -6.09 -19.40
CA ALA A 448 -1.06 -4.67 -19.62
C ALA A 448 0.31 -4.29 -19.02
N GLY A 449 0.57 -4.68 -17.77
CA GLY A 449 1.84 -4.48 -17.09
C GLY A 449 2.99 -5.21 -17.78
N GLY A 450 2.77 -6.45 -18.23
CA GLY A 450 3.73 -7.24 -19.00
C GLY A 450 4.16 -6.58 -20.31
N VAL A 451 3.19 -6.09 -21.10
CA VAL A 451 3.46 -5.40 -22.37
C VAL A 451 4.17 -4.06 -22.12
N ALA A 452 3.68 -3.28 -21.16
CA ALA A 452 4.23 -1.99 -20.80
C ALA A 452 5.68 -2.10 -20.29
N GLY A 453 5.92 -2.97 -19.32
CA GLY A 453 7.24 -3.22 -18.78
C GLY A 453 8.20 -3.84 -19.79
N GLY A 454 7.72 -4.74 -20.64
CA GLY A 454 8.51 -5.30 -21.74
C GLY A 454 9.01 -4.23 -22.72
N LEU A 455 8.12 -3.34 -23.18
CA LEU A 455 8.49 -2.25 -24.10
C LEU A 455 9.40 -1.21 -23.42
N ALA A 456 9.09 -0.83 -22.18
CA ALA A 456 9.93 0.06 -21.39
C ALA A 456 11.33 -0.51 -21.15
N ALA A 457 11.43 -1.80 -20.83
CA ALA A 457 12.70 -2.49 -20.66
C ALA A 457 13.51 -2.57 -21.96
N ALA A 458 12.85 -2.86 -23.09
CA ALA A 458 13.50 -2.86 -24.40
C ALA A 458 14.08 -1.48 -24.75
N ALA A 459 13.29 -0.41 -24.59
CA ALA A 459 13.72 0.96 -24.90
C ALA A 459 14.88 1.44 -24.02
N THR A 460 14.91 1.03 -22.75
CA THR A 460 15.94 1.43 -21.78
C THR A 460 17.14 0.49 -21.73
N THR A 461 17.22 -0.51 -22.60
CA THR A 461 18.36 -1.44 -22.62
C THR A 461 19.74 -0.80 -22.90
N PRO A 462 19.94 0.32 -23.63
CA PRO A 462 21.30 0.86 -23.81
C PRO A 462 21.81 1.45 -22.50
N LEU A 463 20.94 2.11 -21.75
CA LEU A 463 21.25 2.74 -20.48
C LEU A 463 21.56 1.69 -19.41
N ASP A 464 20.82 0.57 -19.41
CA ASP A 464 21.10 -0.57 -18.54
C ASP A 464 22.45 -1.23 -18.87
N VAL A 465 22.80 -1.41 -20.16
CA VAL A 465 24.13 -1.89 -20.55
C VAL A 465 25.24 -0.95 -20.07
N VAL A 466 25.03 0.37 -20.13
CA VAL A 466 25.98 1.36 -19.59
C VAL A 466 26.07 1.24 -18.06
N LYS A 467 24.94 1.13 -17.36
CA LYS A 467 24.86 0.92 -15.90
C LYS A 467 25.67 -0.31 -15.50
N THR A 468 25.38 -1.48 -16.08
CA THR A 468 26.06 -2.74 -15.76
C THR A 468 27.56 -2.68 -16.04
N ARG A 469 27.99 -2.07 -17.16
CA ARG A 469 29.43 -1.96 -17.48
C ARG A 469 30.17 -1.05 -16.51
N LEU A 470 29.54 0.03 -16.04
CA LEU A 470 30.12 0.91 -15.02
C LEU A 470 30.21 0.19 -13.67
N GLN A 471 29.21 -0.62 -13.29
CA GLN A 471 29.21 -1.42 -12.05
C GLN A 471 30.31 -2.50 -12.06
N LEU A 472 30.66 -3.01 -13.25
CA LEU A 472 31.69 -4.00 -13.46
C LEU A 472 33.09 -3.40 -13.73
N GLU A 473 33.21 -2.08 -13.88
CA GLU A 473 34.51 -1.43 -14.09
C GLU A 473 35.40 -1.65 -12.85
N GLY A 474 36.70 -1.91 -13.04
CA GLY A 474 37.66 -2.16 -11.95
C GLY A 474 37.91 -3.65 -11.66
N LEU A 475 37.01 -4.54 -12.10
CA LEU A 475 37.28 -5.98 -12.13
C LEU A 475 38.46 -6.29 -13.05
N GLY A 476 39.50 -6.95 -12.50
CA GLY A 476 40.70 -7.34 -13.26
C GLY A 476 41.72 -6.21 -13.47
N SER A 477 41.66 -5.13 -12.68
CA SER A 477 42.63 -4.02 -12.67
C SER A 477 42.69 -3.16 -13.95
N ALA A 478 41.67 -3.21 -14.81
CA ALA A 478 41.57 -2.35 -15.99
C ALA A 478 40.44 -1.32 -15.82
N THR A 479 40.79 -0.04 -15.68
CA THR A 479 39.86 1.10 -15.78
C THR A 479 39.60 1.40 -17.25
N ARG A 480 38.45 0.94 -17.78
CA ARG A 480 38.13 1.08 -19.20
C ARG A 480 37.56 2.46 -19.54
N TYR A 481 36.77 3.09 -18.67
CA TYR A 481 36.00 4.28 -19.00
C TYR A 481 36.49 5.53 -18.27
N ASN A 482 37.05 5.40 -17.06
CA ASN A 482 37.56 6.51 -16.24
C ASN A 482 36.56 7.69 -16.12
N THR A 483 35.26 7.41 -16.20
CA THR A 483 34.18 8.39 -16.15
C THR A 483 32.91 7.73 -15.64
N SER A 484 32.06 8.51 -14.96
CA SER A 484 30.71 8.13 -14.53
C SER A 484 29.62 8.63 -15.47
N SER A 485 30.00 9.33 -16.54
CA SER A 485 29.05 9.93 -17.49
C SER A 485 28.52 8.92 -18.51
N VAL A 486 27.22 8.97 -18.78
CA VAL A 486 26.53 8.04 -19.70
C VAL A 486 27.00 8.20 -21.14
N LEU A 487 27.04 9.44 -21.65
CA LEU A 487 27.31 9.72 -23.07
C LEU A 487 28.69 9.26 -23.55
N PRO A 488 29.80 9.51 -22.83
CA PRO A 488 31.12 9.02 -23.24
C PRO A 488 31.20 7.49 -23.26
N VAL A 489 30.59 6.81 -22.27
CA VAL A 489 30.57 5.35 -22.20
C VAL A 489 29.77 4.77 -23.36
N LEU A 490 28.58 5.32 -23.63
CA LEU A 490 27.73 4.91 -24.73
C LEU A 490 28.43 5.06 -26.09
N ARG A 491 29.06 6.23 -26.35
CA ARG A 491 29.86 6.47 -27.57
C ARG A 491 31.00 5.47 -27.73
N ARG A 492 31.70 5.17 -26.63
CA ARG A 492 32.82 4.23 -26.64
C ARG A 492 32.39 2.79 -26.90
N ILE A 493 31.26 2.35 -26.32
CA ILE A 493 30.69 1.03 -26.62
C ILE A 493 30.33 0.92 -28.10
N MET A 494 29.67 1.94 -28.66
CA MET A 494 29.32 1.95 -30.08
C MET A 494 30.56 1.93 -30.99
N ALA A 495 31.61 2.67 -30.62
CA ALA A 495 32.85 2.73 -31.39
C ALA A 495 33.68 1.42 -31.33
N GLU A 496 33.74 0.77 -30.17
CA GLU A 496 34.61 -0.42 -29.96
C GLU A 496 33.88 -1.75 -30.26
N GLU A 497 32.58 -1.84 -29.99
CA GLU A 497 31.83 -3.11 -30.05
C GLU A 497 30.61 -3.07 -30.99
N GLY A 498 30.31 -1.91 -31.57
CA GLY A 498 29.18 -1.69 -32.48
C GLY A 498 27.85 -1.43 -31.76
N ALA A 499 26.86 -0.93 -32.51
CA ALA A 499 25.53 -0.57 -31.98
C ALA A 499 24.78 -1.76 -31.37
N GLY A 500 24.98 -2.98 -31.89
CA GLY A 500 24.36 -4.19 -31.36
C GLY A 500 24.81 -4.56 -29.94
N ALA A 501 25.94 -4.04 -29.46
CA ALA A 501 26.41 -4.27 -28.10
C ALA A 501 25.53 -3.58 -27.04
N LEU A 502 24.85 -2.49 -27.40
CA LEU A 502 23.92 -1.76 -26.53
C LEU A 502 22.62 -2.53 -26.26
N TRP A 503 22.30 -3.51 -27.11
CA TRP A 503 21.11 -4.35 -26.93
C TRP A 503 21.41 -5.69 -26.30
N ARG A 504 22.63 -5.96 -25.86
CA ARG A 504 22.91 -7.23 -25.16
C ARG A 504 22.07 -7.34 -23.88
N GLY A 505 21.45 -8.50 -23.69
CA GLY A 505 20.59 -8.76 -22.53
C GLY A 505 19.18 -8.17 -22.63
N TRP A 506 18.74 -7.65 -23.78
CA TRP A 506 17.35 -7.18 -23.94
C TRP A 506 16.32 -8.33 -23.78
N GLN A 507 16.62 -9.52 -24.33
CA GLN A 507 15.74 -10.68 -24.28
C GLN A 507 15.33 -11.09 -22.85
N PRO A 508 16.26 -11.32 -21.89
CA PRO A 508 15.88 -11.68 -20.54
C PRO A 508 15.10 -10.57 -19.82
N ARG A 509 15.33 -9.29 -20.16
CA ARG A 509 14.57 -8.18 -19.56
C ARG A 509 13.11 -8.16 -20.02
N VAL A 510 12.85 -8.42 -21.29
CA VAL A 510 11.48 -8.42 -21.85
C VAL A 510 10.72 -9.68 -21.46
N LEU A 511 11.35 -10.85 -21.63
CA LEU A 511 10.66 -12.15 -21.49
C LEU A 511 10.24 -12.46 -20.05
N PHE A 512 10.97 -11.94 -19.06
CA PHE A 512 10.75 -12.31 -17.67
C PHE A 512 10.11 -11.21 -16.83
N HIS A 513 9.64 -10.12 -17.44
CA HIS A 513 8.94 -9.06 -16.72
C HIS A 513 7.58 -9.53 -16.18
N ALA A 514 6.71 -10.05 -17.04
CA ALA A 514 5.41 -10.57 -16.62
C ALA A 514 5.51 -11.76 -15.64
N PRO A 515 6.41 -12.75 -15.85
CA PRO A 515 6.67 -13.79 -14.86
C PRO A 515 7.12 -13.28 -13.48
N SER A 516 7.99 -12.27 -13.44
CA SER A 516 8.44 -11.65 -12.19
C SER A 516 7.27 -11.04 -11.41
N ALA A 517 6.41 -10.26 -12.08
CA ALA A 517 5.21 -9.69 -11.46
C ALA A 517 4.26 -10.76 -10.94
N ALA A 518 4.01 -11.81 -11.72
CA ALA A 518 3.15 -12.93 -11.32
C ALA A 518 3.71 -13.70 -10.11
N ILE A 519 5.03 -13.89 -10.03
CA ILE A 519 5.69 -14.52 -8.88
C ILE A 519 5.53 -13.64 -7.64
N CYS A 520 5.78 -12.33 -7.76
CA CYS A 520 5.63 -11.40 -6.64
C CYS A 520 4.21 -11.43 -6.09
N TRP A 521 3.21 -11.29 -6.96
CA TRP A 521 1.80 -11.32 -6.57
C TRP A 521 1.40 -12.67 -5.95
N GLY A 522 1.82 -13.78 -6.55
CA GLY A 522 1.53 -15.11 -6.02
C GLY A 522 2.14 -15.36 -4.64
N ILE A 523 3.36 -14.88 -4.40
CA ILE A 523 4.00 -14.97 -3.07
C ILE A 523 3.26 -14.05 -2.08
N TYR A 524 2.91 -12.83 -2.50
CA TYR A 524 2.16 -11.89 -1.66
C TYR A 524 0.83 -12.48 -1.18
N GLU A 525 0.01 -12.99 -2.09
CA GLU A 525 -1.27 -13.64 -1.79
C GLU A 525 -1.11 -14.86 -0.88
N THR A 526 -0.08 -15.66 -1.12
CA THR A 526 0.22 -16.83 -0.27
C THR A 526 0.67 -16.38 1.12
N SER A 527 1.48 -15.34 1.22
CA SER A 527 1.93 -14.77 2.49
C SER A 527 0.77 -14.15 3.27
N LYS A 528 -0.16 -13.44 2.60
CA LYS A 528 -1.40 -12.98 3.24
C LYS A 528 -2.18 -14.14 3.83
N LYS A 529 -2.46 -15.19 3.03
CA LYS A 529 -3.20 -16.37 3.51
C LYS A 529 -2.54 -17.12 4.67
N LEU A 530 -1.21 -17.07 4.78
CA LEU A 530 -0.47 -17.69 5.88
C LEU A 530 -0.41 -16.82 7.15
N LEU A 531 -0.52 -15.49 6.99
CA LEU A 531 -0.48 -14.52 8.08
C LEU A 531 -1.89 -14.14 8.58
N ALA A 532 -2.93 -14.46 7.81
CA ALA A 532 -4.32 -14.32 8.21
C ALA A 532 -4.64 -15.32 9.35
N PRO A 533 -5.26 -14.88 10.45
CA PRO A 533 -5.58 -15.72 11.61
C PRO A 533 -6.62 -16.80 11.35
#